data_AF-A0A0B5D4M8-F1
#
_entry.id   AF-A0A0B5D4M8-F1
#
_cell.length_a   1.000
_cell.length_b   1.000
_cell.length_c   1.000
_cell.angle_alpha   90.00
_cell.angle_beta   90.00
_cell.angle_gamma   90.00
#
_symmetry.space_group_name_H-M   'P 1'
#
loop_
_entity.id
_entity.type
_entity.pdbx_description
1 polymer ?
#
loop_
_entity_poly.entity_id
_entity_poly.type
_entity_poly.pdbx_seq_one_letter_code
_entity_poly.pdbx_strand_id
1 'polypeptide(L)'
;MNLSPANARELLDRAESTTRGAAHFSFAWLCYIALCSGGAVAAVGLAYANVTGVSPLPAWLAAGLWITVGVAFIAGATSLSPPTRRGFNSRWTLFIILWVALWSVVSFLNSHFTLGHGTALAAGFMVLAVLGPLWEIIALRRVAK
;
A
#
# COMPACT_ATOMS: atom_id res chain seq x y z
N MET A 1 40.67 13.13 -1.43
CA MET A 1 40.12 13.60 -2.72
C MET A 1 39.38 14.90 -2.46
N ASN A 2 39.95 16.04 -2.84
CA ASN A 2 39.24 17.33 -2.78
C ASN A 2 38.30 17.41 -3.99
N LEU A 3 36.99 17.40 -3.75
CA LEU A 3 36.01 17.71 -4.78
C LEU A 3 36.15 19.19 -5.12
N SER A 4 36.58 19.48 -6.36
CA SER A 4 36.55 20.86 -6.83
C SER A 4 35.09 21.36 -6.86
N PRO A 5 34.83 22.66 -6.65
CA PRO A 5 33.49 23.23 -6.67
C PRO A 5 32.73 22.95 -7.99
N ALA A 6 33.46 22.81 -9.10
CA ALA A 6 32.92 22.45 -10.41
C ALA A 6 32.44 20.99 -10.45
N ASN A 7 33.22 20.05 -9.90
CA ASN A 7 32.84 18.64 -9.83
C ASN A 7 31.64 18.42 -8.90
N ALA A 8 31.52 19.22 -7.82
CA ALA A 8 30.36 19.18 -6.94
C ALA A 8 29.07 19.64 -7.64
N ARG A 9 29.15 20.68 -8.48
CA ARG A 9 28.01 21.15 -9.29
C ARG A 9 27.62 20.15 -10.36
N GLU A 10 28.58 19.54 -11.05
CA GLU A 10 28.28 18.52 -12.07
C GLU A 10 27.63 17.27 -11.46
N LEU A 11 28.06 16.85 -10.26
CA LEU A 11 27.42 15.76 -9.52
C LEU A 11 26.00 16.11 -9.06
N LEU A 12 25.76 17.36 -8.67
CA LEU A 12 24.42 17.85 -8.31
C LEU A 12 23.50 17.91 -9.54
N ASP A 13 23.98 18.41 -10.69
CA ASP A 13 23.21 18.47 -11.93
C ASP A 13 22.90 17.06 -12.47
N ARG A 14 23.85 16.12 -12.37
CA ARG A 14 23.59 14.70 -12.69
C ARG A 14 22.61 14.08 -11.72
N ALA A 15 22.71 14.36 -10.42
CA ALA A 15 21.75 13.87 -9.44
C ALA A 15 20.35 14.46 -9.70
N GLU A 16 20.26 15.75 -10.06
CA GLU A 16 19.00 16.44 -10.31
C GLU A 16 18.32 15.96 -11.60
N SER A 17 19.07 15.79 -12.69
CA SER A 17 18.57 15.22 -13.95
C SER A 17 18.12 13.76 -13.79
N THR A 18 18.88 12.95 -13.04
CA THR A 18 18.48 11.58 -12.70
C THR A 18 17.23 11.55 -11.82
N THR A 19 17.08 12.51 -10.90
CA THR A 19 15.91 12.63 -10.02
C THR A 19 14.66 13.09 -10.77
N ARG A 20 14.81 14.01 -11.74
CA ARG A 20 13.70 14.49 -12.59
C ARG A 20 13.22 13.41 -13.58
N GLY A 21 14.12 12.57 -14.09
CA GLY A 21 13.77 11.43 -14.96
C GLY A 21 13.14 10.23 -14.25
N ALA A 22 13.30 10.12 -12.92
CA ALA A 22 12.84 8.96 -12.14
C ALA A 22 11.48 9.16 -11.41
N ALA A 23 10.86 10.33 -11.53
CA ALA A 23 9.64 10.67 -10.77
C ALA A 23 8.36 10.11 -11.42
N HIS A 24 8.25 8.78 -11.51
CA HIS A 24 7.02 8.11 -11.95
C HIS A 24 6.20 7.60 -10.76
N PHE A 25 4.88 7.50 -10.97
CA PHE A 25 3.99 6.88 -10.00
C PHE A 25 4.36 5.40 -9.83
N SER A 26 4.61 4.98 -8.58
CA SER A 26 5.00 3.60 -8.31
C SER A 26 3.83 2.64 -8.52
N PHE A 27 4.05 1.61 -9.36
CA PHE A 27 3.06 0.56 -9.60
C PHE A 27 2.69 -0.21 -8.32
N ALA A 28 3.56 -0.20 -7.30
CA ALA A 28 3.31 -0.82 -6.00
C ALA A 28 2.01 -0.30 -5.33
N TRP A 29 1.63 0.96 -5.59
CA TRP A 29 0.37 1.52 -5.10
C TRP A 29 -0.88 0.89 -5.70
N LEU A 30 -0.83 0.42 -6.96
CA LEU A 30 -1.95 -0.32 -7.56
C LEU A 30 -2.07 -1.71 -6.94
N CYS A 31 -0.94 -2.35 -6.67
CA CYS A 31 -0.90 -3.64 -6.00
C CYS A 31 -1.33 -3.54 -4.52
N TYR A 32 -1.08 -2.41 -3.88
CA TYR A 32 -1.56 -2.10 -2.53
C TYR A 32 -3.10 -2.03 -2.46
N ILE A 33 -3.77 -1.63 -3.53
CA ILE A 33 -5.25 -1.68 -3.61
C ILE A 33 -5.72 -3.14 -3.52
N ALA A 34 -5.05 -4.08 -4.20
CA ALA A 34 -5.38 -5.50 -4.10
C ALA A 34 -5.22 -6.05 -2.66
N LEU A 35 -4.16 -5.64 -1.96
CA LEU A 35 -3.98 -5.93 -0.53
C LEU A 35 -5.14 -5.41 0.33
N CYS A 36 -5.57 -4.17 0.09
CA CYS A 36 -6.68 -3.56 0.82
C CYS A 36 -8.01 -4.25 0.50
N SER A 37 -8.23 -4.65 -0.76
CA SER A 37 -9.41 -5.43 -1.16
C SER A 37 -9.49 -6.74 -0.40
N GLY A 38 -8.38 -7.46 -0.25
CA GLY A 38 -8.34 -8.68 0.57
C GLY A 38 -8.74 -8.43 2.03
N GLY A 39 -8.23 -7.36 2.64
CA GLY A 39 -8.62 -6.92 3.97
C GLY A 39 -10.12 -6.61 4.11
N ALA A 40 -10.69 -5.89 3.15
CA ALA A 40 -12.11 -5.54 3.14
C ALA A 40 -13.01 -6.77 2.94
N VAL A 41 -12.63 -7.68 2.04
CA VAL A 41 -13.35 -8.94 1.80
C VAL A 41 -13.36 -9.81 3.06
N ALA A 42 -12.22 -9.96 3.74
CA ALA A 42 -12.16 -10.67 5.01
C ALA A 42 -13.06 -10.02 6.06
N ALA A 43 -12.97 -8.70 6.24
CA ALA A 43 -13.73 -7.99 7.27
C ALA A 43 -15.25 -8.18 7.13
N VAL A 44 -15.79 -8.01 5.91
CA VAL A 44 -17.22 -8.21 5.65
C VAL A 44 -17.60 -9.68 5.70
N GLY A 45 -16.80 -10.56 5.08
CA GLY A 45 -17.10 -11.98 5.03
C GLY A 45 -17.09 -12.64 6.41
N LEU A 46 -16.17 -12.26 7.29
CA LEU A 46 -16.10 -12.76 8.67
C LEU A 46 -17.23 -12.20 9.53
N ALA A 47 -17.56 -10.92 9.38
CA ALA A 47 -18.73 -10.34 10.04
C ALA A 47 -20.03 -11.03 9.62
N TYR A 48 -20.18 -11.32 8.32
CA TYR A 48 -21.32 -12.05 7.78
C TYR A 48 -21.39 -13.48 8.33
N ALA A 49 -20.26 -14.19 8.36
CA ALA A 49 -20.17 -15.53 8.91
C ALA A 49 -20.63 -15.59 10.38
N ASN A 50 -20.19 -14.63 11.20
CA ASN A 50 -20.59 -14.58 12.62
C ASN A 50 -22.08 -14.35 12.83
N VAL A 51 -22.71 -13.47 12.04
CA VAL A 51 -24.14 -13.14 12.24
C VAL A 51 -25.08 -14.18 11.64
N THR A 52 -24.63 -14.94 10.65
CA THR A 52 -25.45 -15.95 9.96
C THR A 52 -25.12 -17.38 10.38
N GLY A 53 -24.02 -17.60 11.11
CA GLY A 53 -23.55 -18.93 11.51
C GLY A 53 -22.98 -19.76 10.36
N VAL A 54 -22.75 -19.18 9.18
CA VAL A 54 -22.11 -19.89 8.07
C VAL A 54 -20.60 -20.01 8.26
N SER A 55 -19.98 -20.95 7.56
CA SER A 55 -18.53 -21.14 7.63
C SER A 55 -17.75 -19.87 7.24
N PRO A 56 -16.72 -19.45 8.01
CA PRO A 56 -15.86 -18.33 7.66
C PRO A 56 -14.82 -18.67 6.58
N LEU A 57 -14.67 -19.95 6.22
CA LEU A 57 -13.65 -20.42 5.28
C LEU A 57 -13.68 -19.71 3.91
N PRO A 58 -14.84 -19.48 3.27
CA PRO A 58 -14.88 -18.77 1.98
C PRO A 58 -14.33 -17.34 2.07
N ALA A 59 -14.56 -16.64 3.18
CA ALA A 59 -14.04 -15.29 3.41
C ALA A 59 -12.51 -15.31 3.51
N TRP A 60 -11.96 -16.27 4.24
CA TRP A 60 -10.51 -16.46 4.36
C TRP A 60 -9.84 -16.78 3.03
N LEU A 61 -10.45 -17.67 2.23
CA LEU A 61 -9.92 -18.03 0.92
C LEU A 61 -9.94 -16.84 -0.04
N ALA A 62 -11.07 -16.14 -0.14
CA ALA A 62 -11.20 -14.98 -1.02
C ALA A 62 -10.22 -13.87 -0.64
N ALA A 63 -10.10 -13.57 0.66
CA ALA A 63 -9.14 -12.58 1.15
C ALA A 63 -7.69 -13.00 0.91
N GLY A 64 -7.37 -14.27 1.20
CA GLY A 64 -6.04 -14.84 1.01
C GLY A 64 -5.59 -14.77 -0.46
N LEU A 65 -6.50 -15.05 -1.40
CA LEU A 65 -6.21 -14.92 -2.84
C LEU A 65 -5.87 -13.48 -3.22
N TRP A 66 -6.67 -12.50 -2.78
CA TRP A 66 -6.41 -11.07 -3.01
C TRP A 66 -5.07 -10.61 -2.43
N ILE A 67 -4.77 -11.02 -1.20
CA ILE A 67 -3.51 -10.68 -0.52
C ILE A 67 -2.33 -11.32 -1.24
N THR A 68 -2.43 -12.60 -1.63
CA THR A 68 -1.36 -13.31 -2.33
C THR A 68 -1.04 -12.64 -3.67
N VAL A 69 -2.07 -12.30 -4.44
CA VAL A 69 -1.93 -11.54 -5.69
C VAL A 69 -1.28 -10.18 -5.41
N GLY A 70 -1.79 -9.43 -4.43
CA GLY A 70 -1.23 -8.13 -4.06
C GLY A 70 0.25 -8.20 -3.69
N VAL A 71 0.66 -9.15 -2.85
CA VAL A 71 2.06 -9.36 -2.45
C VAL A 71 2.94 -9.75 -3.63
N ALA A 72 2.50 -10.70 -4.47
CA ALA A 72 3.26 -11.14 -5.64
C ALA A 72 3.52 -9.98 -6.61
N PHE A 73 2.49 -9.17 -6.88
CA PHE A 73 2.63 -7.99 -7.74
C PHE A 73 3.45 -6.87 -7.08
N ILE A 74 3.38 -6.66 -5.77
CA ILE A 74 4.27 -5.72 -5.06
C ILE A 74 5.72 -6.16 -5.21
N ALA A 75 6.03 -7.44 -4.96
CA ALA A 75 7.38 -7.97 -5.07
C ALA A 75 7.93 -7.76 -6.49
N GLY A 76 7.15 -8.10 -7.51
CA GLY A 76 7.50 -7.86 -8.92
C GLY A 76 7.65 -6.38 -9.26
N ALA A 77 6.74 -5.52 -8.77
CA ALA A 77 6.82 -4.08 -8.99
C ALA A 77 8.09 -3.50 -8.36
N THR A 78 8.45 -3.93 -7.15
CA THR A 78 9.64 -3.44 -6.45
C THR A 78 10.96 -3.94 -7.05
N SER A 79 10.98 -5.13 -7.63
CA SER A 79 12.20 -5.68 -8.27
C SER A 79 12.46 -5.12 -9.67
N LEU A 80 11.41 -4.69 -10.37
CA LEU A 80 11.48 -4.18 -11.74
C LEU A 80 11.45 -2.64 -11.83
N SER A 81 11.15 -1.94 -10.73
CA SER A 81 11.03 -0.48 -10.75
C SER A 81 12.41 0.21 -10.68
N PRO A 82 12.57 1.36 -11.38
CA PRO A 82 13.73 2.23 -11.19
C PRO A 82 13.85 2.70 -9.73
N PRO A 83 15.05 3.17 -9.30
CA PRO A 83 15.30 3.58 -7.92
C PRO A 83 14.22 4.53 -7.40
N THR A 84 13.55 4.09 -6.33
CA THR A 84 12.43 4.80 -5.73
C THR A 84 12.82 6.17 -5.19
N ARG A 85 11.97 7.16 -5.46
CA ARG A 85 12.16 8.56 -5.08
C ARG A 85 12.36 8.73 -3.56
N ARG A 86 13.16 9.74 -3.18
CA ARG A 86 13.33 10.18 -1.78
C ARG A 86 11.96 10.47 -1.14
N GLY A 87 11.64 9.74 -0.07
CA GLY A 87 10.36 9.86 0.66
C GLY A 87 9.24 8.92 0.19
N PHE A 88 9.41 8.16 -0.90
CA PHE A 88 8.50 7.05 -1.24
C PHE A 88 8.52 5.97 -0.15
N ASN A 89 9.70 5.47 0.23
CA ASN A 89 9.83 4.43 1.24
C ASN A 89 9.17 4.80 2.57
N SER A 90 9.29 6.06 3.01
CA SER A 90 8.66 6.48 4.27
C SER A 90 7.12 6.42 4.21
N ARG A 91 6.52 6.92 3.12
CA ARG A 91 5.06 6.86 2.91
C ARG A 91 4.58 5.44 2.70
N TRP A 92 5.27 4.67 1.86
CA TRP A 92 4.98 3.25 1.62
C TRP A 92 5.00 2.46 2.94
N THR A 93 6.08 2.57 3.72
CA THR A 93 6.21 1.88 5.02
C THR A 93 5.09 2.28 5.98
N LEU A 94 4.73 3.57 6.05
CA LEU A 94 3.60 4.02 6.88
C LEU A 94 2.29 3.31 6.50
N PHE A 95 1.94 3.28 5.22
CA PHE A 95 0.71 2.64 4.76
C PHE A 95 0.73 1.12 4.89
N ILE A 96 1.89 0.48 4.75
CA ILE A 96 2.04 -0.94 5.07
C ILE A 96 1.81 -1.18 6.57
N ILE A 97 2.37 -0.36 7.46
CA ILE A 97 2.14 -0.49 8.91
C ILE A 97 0.65 -0.31 9.24
N LEU A 98 -0.01 0.70 8.66
CA LEU A 98 -1.45 0.91 8.85
C LEU A 98 -2.27 -0.28 8.33
N TRP A 99 -1.91 -0.83 7.18
CA TRP A 99 -2.56 -2.02 6.63
C TRP A 99 -2.37 -3.24 7.55
N VAL A 100 -1.14 -3.47 8.04
CA VAL A 100 -0.83 -4.56 8.98
C VAL A 100 -1.61 -4.40 10.29
N ALA A 101 -1.78 -3.18 10.79
CA ALA A 101 -2.57 -2.91 11.98
C ALA A 101 -4.05 -3.29 11.77
N LEU A 102 -4.67 -2.85 10.67
CA LEU A 102 -6.04 -3.24 10.34
C LEU A 102 -6.18 -4.74 10.09
N TRP A 103 -5.23 -5.34 9.37
CA TRP A 103 -5.23 -6.78 9.10
C TRP A 103 -5.08 -7.61 10.36
N SER A 104 -4.30 -7.15 11.33
CA SER A 104 -4.19 -7.78 12.65
C SER A 104 -5.52 -7.77 13.40
N VAL A 105 -6.27 -6.66 13.35
CA VAL A 105 -7.61 -6.61 13.93
C VAL A 105 -8.54 -7.64 13.27
N VAL A 106 -8.53 -7.73 11.94
CA VAL A 106 -9.30 -8.77 11.22
C VAL A 106 -8.84 -10.18 11.59
N SER A 107 -7.54 -10.41 11.71
CA SER A 107 -7.00 -11.75 11.93
C SER A 107 -7.24 -12.28 13.34
N PHE A 108 -7.15 -11.41 14.35
CA PHE A 108 -7.19 -11.84 15.75
C PHE A 108 -8.49 -11.51 16.49
N LEU A 109 -9.25 -10.51 16.02
CA LEU A 109 -10.47 -10.05 16.71
C LEU A 109 -11.76 -10.37 15.95
N ASN A 110 -11.69 -11.18 14.88
CA ASN A 110 -12.85 -11.48 14.04
C ASN A 110 -13.99 -12.21 14.75
N SER A 111 -13.73 -12.97 15.82
CA SER A 111 -14.76 -13.75 16.55
C SER A 111 -15.90 -12.89 17.10
N HIS A 112 -15.69 -11.58 17.24
CA HIS A 112 -16.68 -10.64 17.79
C HIS A 112 -17.20 -9.63 16.75
N PHE A 113 -16.95 -9.88 15.46
CA PHE A 113 -17.39 -8.96 14.42
C PHE A 113 -18.90 -9.00 14.27
N THR A 114 -19.52 -7.84 14.44
CA THR A 114 -20.87 -7.55 13.96
C THR A 114 -20.79 -7.04 12.54
N LEU A 115 -21.93 -6.93 11.84
CA LEU A 115 -21.98 -6.27 10.53
C LEU A 115 -21.42 -4.84 10.59
N GLY A 116 -21.68 -4.11 11.69
CA GLY A 116 -21.11 -2.78 11.91
C GLY A 116 -19.57 -2.80 11.94
N HIS A 117 -18.98 -3.74 12.68
CA HIS A 117 -17.52 -3.91 12.74
C HIS A 117 -16.93 -4.25 11.37
N GLY A 118 -17.52 -5.21 10.66
CA GLY A 118 -17.05 -5.60 9.31
C GLY A 118 -17.11 -4.45 8.32
N THR A 119 -18.20 -3.68 8.34
CA THR A 119 -18.38 -2.52 7.44
C THR A 119 -17.39 -1.40 7.77
N ALA A 120 -17.17 -1.11 9.06
CA ALA A 120 -16.21 -0.10 9.50
C ALA A 120 -14.77 -0.45 9.12
N LEU A 121 -14.36 -1.71 9.29
CA LEU A 121 -13.04 -2.19 8.90
C LEU A 121 -12.85 -2.18 7.39
N ALA A 122 -13.86 -2.61 6.62
CA ALA A 122 -13.83 -2.54 5.17
C ALA A 122 -13.68 -1.10 4.67
N ALA A 123 -14.42 -0.15 5.27
CA ALA A 123 -14.25 1.27 4.99
C ALA A 123 -12.83 1.75 5.33
N GLY A 124 -12.25 1.29 6.45
CA GLY A 124 -10.86 1.56 6.82
C GLY A 124 -9.86 1.10 5.75
N PHE A 125 -10.01 -0.12 5.22
CA PHE A 125 -9.17 -0.60 4.12
C PHE A 125 -9.37 0.21 2.83
N MET A 126 -10.60 0.60 2.50
CA MET A 126 -10.86 1.48 1.34
C MET A 126 -10.20 2.85 1.51
N VAL A 127 -10.25 3.44 2.70
CA VAL A 127 -9.58 4.70 3.01
C VAL A 127 -8.07 4.56 2.81
N LEU A 128 -7.44 3.48 3.28
CA LEU A 128 -6.02 3.24 3.02
C LEU A 128 -5.72 3.07 1.53
N ALA A 129 -6.56 2.29 0.82
CA ALA A 129 -6.43 2.05 -0.62
C ALA A 129 -6.49 3.33 -1.46
N VAL A 130 -7.18 4.36 -0.98
CA VAL A 130 -7.32 5.65 -1.67
C VAL A 130 -6.26 6.66 -1.21
N LEU A 131 -6.07 6.82 0.09
CA LEU A 131 -5.19 7.86 0.64
C LEU A 131 -3.71 7.63 0.30
N GLY A 132 -3.26 6.37 0.28
CA GLY A 132 -1.89 6.03 -0.09
C GLY A 132 -1.52 6.50 -1.50
N PRO A 133 -2.23 6.02 -2.55
CA PRO A 133 -2.03 6.47 -3.92
C PRO A 133 -2.21 7.98 -4.11
N LEU A 134 -3.23 8.58 -3.49
CA LEU A 134 -3.47 10.03 -3.60
C LEU A 134 -2.32 10.85 -3.02
N TRP A 135 -1.78 10.45 -1.87
CA TRP A 135 -0.62 11.14 -1.29
C TRP A 135 0.60 11.01 -2.21
N GLU A 136 0.79 9.89 -2.90
CA GLU A 136 1.84 9.77 -3.92
C GLU A 136 1.66 10.76 -5.06
N ILE A 137 0.46 10.81 -5.64
CA ILE A 137 0.12 11.71 -6.75
C ILE A 137 0.34 13.18 -6.36
N ILE A 138 -0.09 13.58 -5.16
CA ILE A 138 0.07 14.95 -4.67
C ILE A 138 1.56 15.30 -4.50
N ALA A 139 2.36 14.39 -3.95
CA ALA A 139 3.79 14.62 -3.77
C ALA A 139 4.57 14.67 -5.10
N LEU A 140 4.11 13.95 -6.12
CA LEU A 140 4.64 14.05 -7.48
C LEU A 140 4.32 15.42 -8.09
N ARG A 141 3.06 15.88 -7.97
CA ARG A 141 2.63 17.19 -8.49
C ARG A 141 3.33 18.38 -7.83
N ARG A 142 3.64 18.30 -6.54
CA ARG A 142 4.34 19.37 -5.79
C ARG A 142 5.78 19.61 -6.24
N VAL A 143 6.38 18.67 -6.97
CA VAL A 143 7.78 18.77 -7.42
C VAL A 143 7.91 18.97 -8.91
N ALA A 144 6.84 18.77 -9.67
CA ALA A 144 6.73 19.22 -11.04
C ALA A 144 6.45 20.73 -11.16
N LYS A 145 6.07 21.39 -10.06
CA LYS A 145 5.92 22.85 -9.95
C LYS A 145 7.19 23.43 -9.34
#